data_AF-A0A2M8ITY7-F1
#
_entry.id   AF-A0A2M8ITY7-F1
#
_cell.length_a   1.000
_cell.length_b   1.000
_cell.length_c   1.000
_cell.angle_alpha   90.00
_cell.angle_beta   90.00
_cell.angle_gamma   90.00
#
_symmetry.space_group_name_H-M   'P 1'
#
loop_
_entity.id
_entity.type
_entity.pdbx_description
1 polymer ?
#
loop_
_entity_poly.entity_id
_entity_poly.type
_entity_poly.pdbx_seq_one_letter_code
_entity_poly.pdbx_strand_id
1 'polypeptide(L)'
;ATLTQGQARRAERLIAALTARGLSKYNLGGAAPDLPAGHRVLVPGQVEDDASILCGAGEVRSNLDLLRAARAARPDAVIIYKPHPDVEAGLRRGAVKAEGLADLVASGADPAALLDQVDEVWTMTSLLGFEALLRGRAVTVLGAPFYAGWGLTTDLGEIPQRRSARPALAGLVHAALIDYPRYLDPVTGLPCPVEVAVERLSSGQIPHPGLANRTLSKLQGLFATYAHLWRS
;
A
#
# COMPACT_ATOMS: atom_id res chain seq x y z
N ALA A 1 -6.00 -20.18 10.87
CA ALA A 1 -5.93 -21.50 10.20
C ALA A 1 -4.66 -21.54 9.36
N THR A 2 -3.98 -22.68 9.31
CA THR A 2 -2.82 -22.88 8.42
C THR A 2 -3.32 -23.07 6.99
N LEU A 3 -2.71 -22.41 6.01
CA LEU A 3 -3.08 -22.59 4.61
C LEU A 3 -2.84 -24.04 4.17
N THR A 4 -3.73 -24.57 3.33
CA THR A 4 -3.42 -25.77 2.56
C THR A 4 -2.29 -25.47 1.57
N GLN A 5 -1.57 -26.52 1.13
CA GLN A 5 -0.50 -26.36 0.14
C GLN A 5 -1.01 -25.72 -1.17
N GLY A 6 -2.24 -26.03 -1.58
CA GLY A 6 -2.88 -25.42 -2.75
C GLY A 6 -3.14 -23.92 -2.57
N GLN A 7 -3.63 -23.51 -1.40
CA GLN A 7 -3.85 -22.09 -1.08
C GLN A 7 -2.54 -21.31 -1.03
N ALA A 8 -1.49 -21.88 -0.44
CA ALA A 8 -0.16 -21.26 -0.38
C ALA A 8 0.40 -21.03 -1.79
N ARG A 9 0.41 -22.07 -2.65
CA ARG A 9 0.86 -21.95 -4.04
C ARG A 9 0.06 -20.96 -4.86
N ARG A 10 -1.26 -20.88 -4.64
CA ARG A 10 -2.14 -19.90 -5.31
C ARG A 10 -1.74 -18.48 -4.92
N ALA A 11 -1.53 -18.22 -3.63
CA ALA A 11 -1.10 -16.92 -3.13
C ALA A 11 0.30 -16.54 -3.64
N GLU A 12 1.26 -17.46 -3.64
CA GLU A 12 2.62 -17.24 -4.17
C GLU A 12 2.60 -16.89 -5.66
N ARG A 13 1.80 -17.60 -6.46
CA ARG A 13 1.60 -17.28 -7.89
C ARG A 13 0.97 -15.91 -8.08
N LEU A 14 0.01 -15.54 -7.23
CA LEU A 14 -0.61 -14.21 -7.26
C LEU A 14 0.40 -13.12 -6.94
N ILE A 15 1.24 -13.30 -5.91
CA ILE A 15 2.33 -12.38 -5.56
C ILE A 15 3.24 -12.19 -6.78
N ALA A 16 3.73 -13.29 -7.36
CA ALA A 16 4.60 -13.25 -8.53
C ALA A 16 3.96 -12.55 -9.73
N ALA A 17 2.66 -12.77 -9.98
CA ALA A 17 1.94 -12.12 -11.07
C ALA A 17 1.79 -10.60 -10.83
N LEU A 18 1.46 -10.18 -9.60
CA LEU A 18 1.31 -8.77 -9.24
C LEU A 18 2.64 -8.01 -9.38
N THR A 19 3.74 -8.59 -8.87
CA THR A 19 5.06 -7.94 -8.92
C THR A 19 5.64 -7.93 -10.33
N ALA A 20 5.59 -9.04 -11.06
CA ALA A 20 6.15 -9.12 -12.41
C ALA A 20 5.45 -8.19 -13.41
N ARG A 21 4.18 -7.87 -13.18
CA ARG A 21 3.37 -6.98 -14.04
C ARG A 21 3.36 -5.53 -13.57
N GLY A 22 4.12 -5.20 -12.53
CA GLY A 22 4.20 -3.84 -11.98
C GLY A 22 2.86 -3.30 -11.48
N LEU A 23 1.89 -4.16 -11.14
CA LEU A 23 0.55 -3.73 -10.77
C LEU A 23 0.56 -3.06 -9.40
N SER A 24 -0.04 -1.86 -9.33
CA SER A 24 -0.22 -1.08 -8.11
C SER A 24 -1.64 -0.48 -8.07
N LYS A 25 -2.06 -0.02 -6.89
CA LYS A 25 -3.28 0.81 -6.76
C LYS A 25 -3.23 2.04 -7.68
N TYR A 26 -2.04 2.57 -7.91
CA TYR A 26 -1.79 3.76 -8.72
C TYR A 26 -0.90 3.39 -9.89
N ASN A 27 -1.46 2.81 -10.95
CA ASN A 27 -0.76 2.64 -12.24
C ASN A 27 -0.68 4.02 -12.94
N LEU A 28 0.06 4.96 -12.34
CA LEU A 28 0.12 6.34 -12.83
C LEU A 28 0.92 6.44 -14.15
N GLY A 29 1.72 5.43 -14.46
CA GLY A 29 2.60 5.45 -15.62
C GLY A 29 3.75 6.44 -15.40
N GLY A 30 4.94 6.07 -15.86
CA GLY A 30 6.13 6.90 -15.72
C GLY A 30 7.35 6.09 -15.30
N ALA A 31 8.52 6.50 -15.77
CA ALA A 31 9.77 5.95 -15.27
C ALA A 31 10.01 6.46 -13.85
N ALA A 32 10.57 5.61 -12.99
CA ALA A 32 11.11 6.10 -11.73
C ALA A 32 12.31 7.01 -12.02
N PRO A 33 12.48 8.11 -11.26
CA PRO A 33 13.59 9.02 -11.41
C PRO A 33 14.90 8.33 -11.06
N ASP A 34 16.03 8.88 -11.53
CA ASP A 34 17.35 8.44 -11.08
C ASP A 34 17.48 8.72 -9.57
N LEU A 35 17.57 7.65 -8.79
CA LEU A 35 17.65 7.74 -7.33
C LEU A 35 19.12 7.83 -6.87
N PRO A 36 19.43 8.68 -5.87
CA PRO A 36 20.77 8.73 -5.29
C PRO A 36 21.26 7.36 -4.83
N ALA A 37 22.56 7.11 -4.92
CA ALA A 37 23.16 5.86 -4.44
C ALA A 37 23.18 5.81 -2.90
N GLY A 38 23.14 4.61 -2.33
CA GLY A 38 23.12 4.37 -0.89
C GLY A 38 21.95 3.49 -0.48
N HIS A 39 21.75 3.34 0.83
CA HIS A 39 20.59 2.64 1.38
C HIS A 39 19.35 3.53 1.24
N ARG A 40 18.36 3.09 0.47
CA ARG A 40 17.22 3.91 0.06
C ARG A 40 15.97 3.59 0.87
N VAL A 41 15.43 4.62 1.51
CA VAL A 41 14.22 4.55 2.32
C VAL A 41 13.11 5.35 1.65
N LEU A 42 12.02 4.69 1.26
CA LEU A 42 10.84 5.35 0.72
C LEU A 42 9.88 5.75 1.83
N VAL A 43 9.48 7.01 1.84
CA VAL A 43 8.42 7.56 2.71
C VAL A 43 7.26 8.02 1.82
N PRO A 44 6.17 7.23 1.70
CA PRO A 44 5.01 7.65 0.93
C PRO A 44 4.17 8.63 1.75
N GLY A 45 3.93 9.80 1.17
CA GLY A 45 2.97 10.77 1.64
C GLY A 45 1.56 10.19 1.63
N GLN A 46 0.80 10.56 2.64
CA GLN A 46 -0.57 10.13 2.86
C GLN A 46 -1.49 11.35 2.97
N VAL A 47 -2.77 11.14 2.71
CA VAL A 47 -3.79 12.18 2.94
C VAL A 47 -4.12 12.16 4.42
N GLU A 48 -3.78 13.24 5.13
CA GLU A 48 -3.84 13.27 6.61
C GLU A 48 -5.28 13.21 7.17
N ASP A 49 -6.27 13.59 6.37
CA ASP A 49 -7.70 13.48 6.69
C ASP A 49 -8.33 12.15 6.22
N ASP A 50 -7.55 11.20 5.69
CA ASP A 50 -8.06 9.89 5.30
C ASP A 50 -8.46 9.07 6.53
N ALA A 51 -9.56 8.32 6.43
CA ALA A 51 -10.05 7.47 7.52
C ALA A 51 -9.01 6.44 8.00
N SER A 52 -8.13 5.97 7.11
CA SER A 52 -7.03 5.07 7.47
C SER A 52 -5.99 5.73 8.38
N ILE A 53 -5.80 7.05 8.30
CA ILE A 53 -4.98 7.81 9.24
C ILE A 53 -5.79 8.07 10.52
N LEU A 54 -7.01 8.59 10.40
CA LEU A 54 -7.83 8.95 11.56
C LEU A 54 -8.13 7.77 12.50
N CYS A 55 -8.32 6.57 11.95
CA CYS A 55 -8.66 5.37 12.72
C CYS A 55 -7.49 4.41 12.91
N GLY A 56 -6.40 4.59 12.17
CA GLY A 56 -5.31 3.63 12.10
C GLY A 56 -3.93 4.19 12.39
N ALA A 57 -3.75 5.50 12.43
CA ALA A 57 -2.52 6.13 12.89
C ALA A 57 -2.51 6.22 14.43
N GLY A 58 -1.33 6.06 15.03
CA GLY A 58 -1.11 6.27 16.45
C GLY A 58 -0.61 7.68 16.73
N GLU A 59 0.49 7.79 17.46
CA GLU A 59 1.14 9.06 17.78
C GLU A 59 1.61 9.83 16.53
N VAL A 60 2.18 9.11 15.56
CA VAL A 60 2.59 9.67 14.27
C VAL A 60 1.41 9.65 13.31
N ARG A 61 0.86 10.84 13.05
CA ARG A 61 -0.36 11.05 12.25
C ARG A 61 -0.24 12.15 11.18
N SER A 62 0.97 12.64 10.94
CA SER A 62 1.26 13.62 9.90
C SER A 62 2.41 13.13 9.02
N ASN A 63 2.45 13.60 7.77
CA ASN A 63 3.54 13.25 6.85
C ASN A 63 4.89 13.81 7.35
N LEU A 64 4.86 14.98 8.01
CA LEU A 64 6.06 15.60 8.57
C LEU A 64 6.63 14.78 9.74
N ASP A 65 5.78 14.29 10.64
CA ASP A 65 6.24 13.48 11.77
C ASP A 65 6.73 12.11 11.31
N LEU A 66 6.12 11.53 10.27
CA LEU A 66 6.62 10.33 9.61
C LEU A 66 8.03 10.54 9.04
N LEU A 67 8.25 11.65 8.33
CA LEU A 67 9.57 12.00 7.78
C LEU A 67 10.62 12.23 8.89
N ARG A 68 10.24 12.90 9.98
CA ARG A 68 11.10 13.09 11.14
C ARG A 68 11.50 11.77 11.78
N ALA A 69 10.54 10.87 11.97
CA ALA A 69 10.80 9.54 12.54
C ALA A 69 11.74 8.72 11.65
N ALA A 70 11.49 8.71 10.32
CA ALA A 70 12.35 8.04 9.37
C ALA A 70 13.79 8.60 9.39
N ARG A 71 13.95 9.93 9.34
CA ARG A 71 15.28 10.57 9.41
C ARG A 71 16.01 10.30 10.72
N ALA A 72 15.30 10.36 11.86
CA ALA A 72 15.89 10.09 13.15
C ALA A 72 16.39 8.63 13.28
N ALA A 73 15.65 7.67 12.72
CA ALA A 73 16.01 6.25 12.77
C ALA A 73 16.98 5.79 11.66
N ARG A 74 17.13 6.59 10.61
CA ARG A 74 17.99 6.34 9.44
C ARG A 74 18.76 7.61 9.07
N PRO A 75 19.71 8.08 9.92
CA PRO A 75 20.42 9.34 9.68
C PRO A 75 21.22 9.33 8.38
N ASP A 76 21.85 8.20 8.03
CA ASP A 76 22.76 8.07 6.88
C ASP A 76 22.09 7.51 5.62
N ALA A 77 20.79 7.19 5.67
CA ALA A 77 20.07 6.66 4.52
C ALA A 77 19.66 7.77 3.55
N VAL A 78 19.47 7.39 2.28
CA VAL A 78 18.83 8.21 1.26
C VAL A 78 17.32 8.14 1.47
N ILE A 79 16.74 9.18 2.05
CA ILE A 79 15.30 9.29 2.28
C ILE A 79 14.63 9.91 1.05
N ILE A 80 13.76 9.14 0.44
CA ILE A 80 12.97 9.52 -0.72
C ILE A 80 11.53 9.76 -0.25
N TYR A 81 11.08 11.01 -0.27
CA TYR A 81 9.69 11.33 0.00
C TYR A 81 8.89 11.29 -1.29
N LYS A 82 7.83 10.48 -1.35
CA LYS A 82 6.87 10.47 -2.46
C LYS A 82 5.56 11.12 -2.00
N PRO A 83 5.27 12.39 -2.34
CA PRO A 83 4.02 13.01 -1.94
C PRO A 83 2.80 12.25 -2.50
N HIS A 84 1.66 12.32 -1.82
CA HIS A 84 0.43 11.69 -2.31
C HIS A 84 -0.09 12.40 -3.57
N PRO A 85 -0.56 11.70 -4.63
CA PRO A 85 -1.04 12.33 -5.86
C PRO A 85 -2.13 13.40 -5.65
N ASP A 86 -3.10 13.13 -4.75
CA ASP A 86 -4.15 14.12 -4.42
C ASP A 86 -3.58 15.38 -3.71
N VAL A 87 -2.44 15.27 -3.02
CA VAL A 87 -1.75 16.41 -2.40
C VAL A 87 -0.94 17.16 -3.45
N GLU A 88 -0.25 16.45 -4.35
CA GLU A 88 0.48 17.04 -5.48
C GLU A 88 -0.44 17.85 -6.40
N ALA A 89 -1.66 17.34 -6.63
CA ALA A 89 -2.69 18.02 -7.41
C ALA A 89 -3.38 19.18 -6.67
N GLY A 90 -3.01 19.46 -5.41
CA GLY A 90 -3.62 20.51 -4.59
C GLY A 90 -5.06 20.22 -4.15
N LEU A 91 -5.53 18.98 -4.30
CA LEU A 91 -6.90 18.57 -3.96
C LEU A 91 -7.08 18.25 -2.46
N ARG A 92 -5.98 18.01 -1.74
CA ARG A 92 -5.96 17.64 -0.33
C ARG A 92 -4.83 18.33 0.44
N ARG A 93 -5.01 18.45 1.75
CA ARG A 93 -3.97 18.91 2.69
C ARG A 93 -2.93 17.80 2.91
N GLY A 94 -1.72 18.19 3.27
CA GLY A 94 -0.60 17.25 3.51
C GLY A 94 0.69 17.62 2.78
N ALA A 95 0.79 18.83 2.21
CA ALA A 95 2.04 19.35 1.66
C ALA A 95 3.04 19.53 2.81
N VAL A 96 4.24 18.97 2.66
CA VAL A 96 5.30 19.00 3.67
C VAL A 96 6.51 19.72 3.10
N LYS A 97 7.13 20.57 3.93
CA LYS A 97 8.50 21.04 3.72
C LYS A 97 9.47 19.92 4.08
N ALA A 98 9.89 19.16 3.08
CA ALA A 98 10.72 17.97 3.27
C ALA A 98 12.23 18.31 3.33
N GLU A 99 12.61 19.58 3.16
CA GLU A 99 13.99 20.02 3.17
C GLU A 99 14.69 19.66 4.49
N GLY A 100 15.86 19.04 4.40
CA GLY A 100 16.62 18.56 5.56
C GLY A 100 16.10 17.27 6.20
N LEU A 101 14.95 16.76 5.76
CA LEU A 101 14.41 15.46 6.18
C LEU A 101 14.52 14.42 5.06
N ALA A 102 14.16 14.78 3.84
CA ALA A 102 14.30 13.96 2.65
C ALA A 102 15.47 14.46 1.78
N ASP A 103 16.20 13.51 1.17
CA ASP A 103 17.27 13.79 0.21
C ASP A 103 16.70 13.97 -1.20
N LEU A 104 15.54 13.36 -1.48
CA LEU A 104 14.82 13.49 -2.74
C LEU A 104 13.31 13.56 -2.50
N VAL A 105 12.63 14.49 -3.18
CA VAL A 105 11.17 14.50 -3.29
C VAL A 105 10.79 13.97 -4.68
N ALA A 106 10.26 12.75 -4.74
CA ALA A 106 9.97 12.04 -5.97
C ALA A 106 8.58 12.43 -6.55
N SER A 107 8.36 13.73 -6.79
CA SER A 107 7.06 14.20 -7.27
C SER A 107 6.69 13.62 -8.64
N GLY A 108 5.44 13.19 -8.82
CA GLY A 108 4.95 12.60 -10.07
C GLY A 108 5.55 11.23 -10.46
N ALA A 109 6.42 10.65 -9.63
CA ALA A 109 6.99 9.33 -9.89
C ALA A 109 5.96 8.22 -9.68
N ASP A 110 6.09 7.12 -10.43
CA ASP A 110 5.29 5.91 -10.22
C ASP A 110 5.72 5.22 -8.90
N PRO A 111 4.82 5.09 -7.91
CA PRO A 111 5.13 4.43 -6.65
C PRO A 111 5.59 2.97 -6.83
N ALA A 112 5.07 2.25 -7.82
CA ALA A 112 5.45 0.86 -8.09
C ALA A 112 6.91 0.78 -8.55
N ALA A 113 7.31 1.67 -9.46
CA ALA A 113 8.67 1.74 -9.96
C ALA A 113 9.67 2.19 -8.89
N LEU A 114 9.24 3.05 -7.95
CA LEU A 114 10.05 3.39 -6.78
C LEU A 114 10.28 2.18 -5.87
N LEU A 115 9.24 1.37 -5.61
CA LEU A 115 9.36 0.16 -4.78
C LEU A 115 10.38 -0.85 -5.32
N ASP A 116 10.63 -0.85 -6.63
CA ASP A 116 11.62 -1.74 -7.24
C ASP A 116 13.06 -1.27 -7.02
N GLN A 117 13.27 -0.02 -6.63
CA GLN A 117 14.59 0.62 -6.50
C GLN A 117 14.98 1.02 -5.07
N VAL A 118 14.11 0.75 -4.08
CA VAL A 118 14.35 1.07 -2.67
C VAL A 118 14.55 -0.19 -1.84
N ASP A 119 15.20 -0.03 -0.68
CA ASP A 119 15.53 -1.12 0.23
C ASP A 119 14.47 -1.28 1.33
N GLU A 120 13.93 -0.16 1.81
CA GLU A 120 12.98 -0.11 2.91
C GLU A 120 11.87 0.92 2.65
N VAL A 121 10.69 0.68 3.22
CA VAL A 121 9.55 1.62 3.22
C VAL A 121 9.15 1.96 4.65
N TRP A 122 9.00 3.25 4.94
CA TRP A 122 8.49 3.77 6.21
C TRP A 122 7.12 4.40 5.98
N THR A 123 6.09 3.93 6.66
CA THR A 123 4.72 4.43 6.45
C THR A 123 3.90 4.46 7.72
N MET A 124 2.80 5.23 7.75
CA MET A 124 1.82 5.12 8.83
C MET A 124 0.84 3.99 8.52
N THR A 125 0.06 4.14 7.45
CA THR A 125 -1.03 3.21 7.10
C THR A 125 -1.20 3.00 5.59
N SER A 126 -0.27 3.49 4.78
CA SER A 126 -0.40 3.45 3.31
C SER A 126 -0.50 2.03 2.79
N LEU A 127 -1.33 1.80 1.79
CA LEU A 127 -1.34 0.52 1.06
C LEU A 127 0.02 0.22 0.42
N LEU A 128 0.82 1.25 0.14
CA LEU A 128 2.15 1.07 -0.45
C LEU A 128 3.08 0.23 0.43
N GLY A 129 2.90 0.25 1.76
CA GLY A 129 3.64 -0.66 2.64
C GLY A 129 3.27 -2.13 2.43
N PHE A 130 2.01 -2.45 2.10
CA PHE A 130 1.64 -3.82 1.72
C PHE A 130 2.25 -4.20 0.36
N GLU A 131 2.21 -3.30 -0.62
CA GLU A 131 2.82 -3.53 -1.93
C GLU A 131 4.34 -3.71 -1.86
N ALA A 132 4.99 -3.07 -0.89
CA ALA A 132 6.40 -3.24 -0.58
C ALA A 132 6.69 -4.65 -0.03
N LEU A 133 5.84 -5.18 0.85
CA LEU A 133 5.94 -6.58 1.32
C LEU A 133 5.84 -7.57 0.16
N LEU A 134 4.95 -7.34 -0.81
CA LEU A 134 4.83 -8.20 -2.00
C LEU A 134 6.13 -8.26 -2.80
N ARG A 135 6.89 -7.16 -2.81
CA ARG A 135 8.19 -7.03 -3.49
C ARG A 135 9.38 -7.41 -2.61
N GLY A 136 9.14 -7.95 -1.42
CA GLY A 136 10.20 -8.36 -0.49
C GLY A 136 10.99 -7.20 0.11
N ARG A 137 10.43 -5.99 0.16
CA ARG A 137 11.08 -4.84 0.79
C ARG A 137 10.85 -4.86 2.30
N ALA A 138 11.80 -4.35 3.06
CA ALA A 138 11.61 -4.13 4.49
C ALA A 138 10.56 -3.04 4.69
N VAL A 139 9.68 -3.20 5.68
CA VAL A 139 8.59 -2.25 5.92
C VAL A 139 8.50 -1.94 7.41
N THR A 140 8.65 -0.66 7.72
CA THR A 140 8.47 -0.10 9.06
C THR A 140 7.16 0.69 9.10
N VAL A 141 6.30 0.38 10.08
CA VAL A 141 4.97 0.99 10.22
C VAL A 141 4.81 1.72 11.55
N LEU A 142 4.34 2.97 11.48
CA LEU A 142 4.09 3.83 12.65
C LEU A 142 2.60 3.95 12.98
N GLY A 143 1.73 3.34 12.17
CA GLY A 143 0.33 3.10 12.48
C GLY A 143 0.02 1.60 12.53
N ALA A 144 -1.27 1.25 12.43
CA ALA A 144 -1.78 -0.12 12.48
C ALA A 144 -2.56 -0.54 11.22
N PRO A 145 -2.02 -0.37 9.99
CA PRO A 145 -2.69 -0.82 8.78
C PRO A 145 -2.96 -2.32 8.83
N PHE A 146 -3.85 -2.84 7.98
CA PHE A 146 -4.31 -4.23 8.08
C PHE A 146 -3.17 -5.28 8.02
N TYR A 147 -2.02 -4.93 7.44
CA TYR A 147 -0.85 -5.79 7.27
C TYR A 147 0.19 -5.68 8.40
N ALA A 148 0.02 -4.75 9.35
CA ALA A 148 0.89 -4.59 10.52
C ALA A 148 0.53 -5.56 11.65
N GLY A 149 1.46 -5.90 12.55
CA GLY A 149 1.20 -6.74 13.72
C GLY A 149 1.27 -8.25 13.47
N TRP A 150 1.58 -8.67 12.25
CA TRP A 150 1.61 -10.08 11.85
C TRP A 150 3.03 -10.68 11.82
N GLY A 151 4.04 -9.90 12.21
CA GLY A 151 5.45 -10.29 12.15
C GLY A 151 6.08 -10.20 10.75
N LEU A 152 5.42 -9.49 9.82
CA LEU A 152 5.92 -9.22 8.46
C LEU A 152 6.50 -7.80 8.33
N THR A 153 6.31 -6.96 9.35
CA THR A 153 6.69 -5.54 9.41
C THR A 153 7.43 -5.27 10.71
N THR A 154 8.25 -4.22 10.73
CA THR A 154 8.73 -3.61 11.97
C THR A 154 7.65 -2.65 12.46
N ASP A 155 6.91 -3.06 13.48
CA ASP A 155 5.78 -2.28 14.03
C ASP A 155 6.28 -1.34 15.13
N LEU A 156 6.29 -0.03 14.87
CA LEU A 156 6.60 1.02 15.85
C LEU A 156 5.34 1.69 16.41
N GLY A 157 4.22 1.59 15.69
CA GLY A 157 2.91 2.04 16.18
C GLY A 157 2.23 1.01 17.09
N GLU A 158 1.20 1.45 17.82
CA GLU A 158 0.39 0.54 18.65
C GLU A 158 -0.39 -0.46 17.80
N ILE A 159 -0.13 -1.75 18.00
CA ILE A 159 -0.79 -2.83 17.27
C ILE A 159 -1.97 -3.38 18.08
N PRO A 160 -3.14 -3.61 17.44
CA PRO A 160 -4.27 -4.24 18.11
C PRO A 160 -3.90 -5.61 18.68
N GLN A 161 -4.17 -5.82 19.98
CA GLN A 161 -3.81 -7.04 20.73
C GLN A 161 -4.29 -8.35 20.07
N ARG A 162 -5.38 -8.29 19.30
CA ARG A 162 -5.92 -9.44 18.54
C ARG A 162 -4.98 -9.96 17.43
N ARG A 163 -3.97 -9.20 17.02
CA ARG A 163 -3.00 -9.58 15.98
C ARG A 163 -1.85 -10.40 16.57
N SER A 164 -2.18 -11.58 17.09
CA SER A 164 -1.21 -12.50 17.72
C SER A 164 -0.67 -13.56 16.76
N ALA A 165 -1.35 -13.82 15.64
CA ALA A 165 -0.90 -14.78 14.64
C ALA A 165 0.38 -14.31 13.94
N ARG A 166 1.13 -15.27 13.38
CA ARG A 166 2.36 -15.03 12.60
C ARG A 166 2.30 -15.74 11.24
N PRO A 167 1.41 -15.30 10.32
CA PRO A 167 1.33 -15.88 8.99
C PRO A 167 2.59 -15.57 8.18
N ALA A 168 2.97 -16.48 7.28
CA ALA A 168 3.85 -16.12 6.17
C ALA A 168 3.14 -15.10 5.24
N LEU A 169 3.91 -14.40 4.40
CA LEU A 169 3.36 -13.41 3.46
C LEU A 169 2.23 -13.99 2.59
N ALA A 170 2.39 -15.22 2.09
CA ALA A 170 1.35 -15.93 1.33
C ALA A 170 0.04 -16.08 2.13
N GLY A 171 0.13 -16.29 3.46
CA GLY A 171 -1.02 -16.32 4.37
C GLY A 171 -1.77 -15.01 4.43
N LEU A 172 -1.04 -13.89 4.58
CA LEU A 172 -1.65 -12.56 4.59
C LEU A 172 -2.26 -12.21 3.23
N VAL A 173 -1.56 -12.53 2.13
CA VAL A 173 -2.05 -12.31 0.76
C VAL A 173 -3.30 -13.12 0.48
N HIS A 174 -3.35 -14.39 0.89
CA HIS A 174 -4.54 -15.22 0.76
C HIS A 174 -5.73 -14.59 1.48
N ALA A 175 -5.56 -14.20 2.74
CA ALA A 175 -6.63 -13.55 3.50
C ALA A 175 -7.08 -12.23 2.86
N ALA A 176 -6.14 -11.36 2.47
CA ALA A 176 -6.42 -9.99 2.06
C ALA A 176 -6.85 -9.83 0.60
N LEU A 177 -6.39 -10.70 -0.30
CA LEU A 177 -6.63 -10.59 -1.76
C LEU A 177 -7.42 -11.77 -2.34
N ILE A 178 -7.62 -12.87 -1.62
CA ILE A 178 -8.36 -14.03 -2.13
C ILE A 178 -9.68 -14.21 -1.37
N ASP A 179 -9.62 -14.29 -0.04
CA ASP A 179 -10.80 -14.63 0.77
C ASP A 179 -11.66 -13.42 1.15
N TYR A 180 -11.02 -12.28 1.48
CA TYR A 180 -11.72 -11.10 1.97
C TYR A 180 -12.49 -10.33 0.88
N PRO A 181 -11.87 -9.96 -0.27
CA PRO A 181 -12.54 -9.16 -1.29
C PRO A 181 -13.41 -10.00 -2.23
N ARG A 182 -14.35 -9.32 -2.89
CA ARG A 182 -15.11 -9.86 -4.03
C ARG A 182 -14.69 -9.13 -5.29
N TYR A 183 -14.47 -9.87 -6.37
CA TYR A 183 -14.09 -9.29 -7.67
C TYR A 183 -15.22 -9.44 -8.68
N LEU A 184 -15.32 -8.45 -9.55
CA LEU A 184 -16.23 -8.41 -10.69
C LEU A 184 -15.38 -8.25 -11.95
N ASP A 185 -15.60 -9.09 -12.96
CA ASP A 185 -14.94 -8.91 -14.25
C ASP A 185 -15.60 -7.73 -14.98
N PRO A 186 -14.88 -6.63 -15.26
CA PRO A 186 -15.46 -5.45 -15.88
C PRO A 186 -15.90 -5.68 -17.33
N VAL A 187 -15.46 -6.77 -17.97
CA VAL A 187 -15.85 -7.13 -19.34
C VAL A 187 -17.18 -7.87 -19.36
N THR A 188 -17.37 -8.84 -18.45
CA THR A 188 -18.56 -9.70 -18.44
C THR A 188 -19.63 -9.25 -17.45
N GLY A 189 -19.28 -8.42 -16.46
CA GLY A 189 -20.17 -8.01 -15.37
C GLY A 189 -20.48 -9.14 -14.38
N LEU A 190 -19.74 -10.24 -14.42
CA LEU A 190 -19.96 -11.41 -13.56
C LEU A 190 -18.92 -11.48 -12.42
N PRO A 191 -19.24 -12.13 -11.29
CA PRO A 191 -18.26 -12.43 -10.26
C PRO A 191 -17.09 -13.22 -10.83
N CYS A 192 -15.87 -12.83 -10.47
CA CYS A 192 -14.66 -13.47 -10.99
C CYS A 192 -13.64 -13.71 -9.86
N PRO A 193 -12.66 -14.60 -10.07
CA PRO A 193 -11.54 -14.75 -9.14
C PRO A 193 -10.51 -13.63 -9.36
N VAL A 194 -9.68 -13.37 -8.34
CA VAL A 194 -8.64 -12.31 -8.38
C VAL A 194 -7.71 -12.42 -9.58
N GLU A 195 -7.42 -13.63 -10.03
CA GLU A 195 -6.55 -13.88 -11.19
C GLU A 195 -7.12 -13.27 -12.48
N VAL A 196 -8.44 -13.30 -12.66
CA VAL A 196 -9.10 -12.64 -13.80
C VAL A 196 -8.99 -11.13 -13.68
N ALA A 197 -9.22 -10.58 -12.48
CA ALA A 197 -9.09 -9.13 -12.26
C ALA A 197 -7.66 -8.64 -12.53
N VAL A 198 -6.65 -9.39 -12.08
CA VAL A 198 -5.23 -9.13 -12.35
C VAL A 198 -4.92 -9.18 -13.84
N GLU A 199 -5.44 -10.17 -14.56
CA GLU A 199 -5.27 -10.27 -16.01
C GLU A 199 -5.85 -9.05 -16.74
N ARG A 200 -7.10 -8.67 -16.43
CA ARG A 200 -7.77 -7.50 -17.04
C ARG A 200 -7.03 -6.19 -16.79
N LEU A 201 -6.55 -5.99 -15.56
CA LEU A 201 -5.74 -4.83 -15.18
C LEU A 201 -4.44 -4.77 -15.98
N SER A 202 -3.77 -5.92 -16.16
CA SER A 202 -2.50 -5.97 -16.90
C SER A 202 -2.66 -5.86 -18.41
N SER A 203 -3.76 -6.35 -18.98
CA SER A 203 -4.00 -6.30 -20.42
C SER A 203 -4.64 -4.98 -20.90
N GLY A 204 -4.92 -4.05 -19.98
CA GLY A 204 -5.61 -2.79 -20.28
C GLY A 204 -7.07 -2.96 -20.71
N GLN A 205 -7.66 -4.14 -20.53
CA GLN A 205 -9.03 -4.46 -20.95
C GLN A 205 -10.05 -4.05 -19.89
N ILE A 206 -10.00 -2.78 -19.46
CA ILE A 206 -10.95 -2.21 -18.52
C ILE A 206 -11.66 -1.07 -19.24
N PRO A 207 -12.99 -1.16 -19.44
CA PRO A 207 -13.78 -0.03 -19.92
C PRO A 207 -13.54 1.15 -18.97
N HIS A 208 -13.00 2.27 -19.47
CA HIS A 208 -12.75 3.45 -18.64
C HIS A 208 -14.10 4.01 -18.16
N PRO A 209 -14.43 3.90 -16.87
CA PRO A 209 -15.57 4.64 -16.37
C PRO A 209 -15.09 6.07 -16.06
N GLY A 210 -15.92 7.07 -16.35
CA GLY A 210 -15.60 8.47 -16.10
C GLY A 210 -15.20 8.76 -14.65
N LEU A 211 -14.64 9.96 -14.42
CA LEU A 211 -14.09 10.45 -13.14
C LEU A 211 -14.97 10.16 -11.90
N ALA A 212 -16.29 10.04 -12.07
CA ALA A 212 -17.25 9.68 -11.04
C ALA A 212 -17.05 8.27 -10.42
N ASN A 213 -16.47 7.29 -11.11
CA ASN A 213 -16.25 5.95 -10.54
C ASN A 213 -14.99 5.86 -9.66
N ARG A 214 -14.03 6.77 -9.82
CA ARG A 214 -12.82 6.84 -8.98
C ARG A 214 -13.12 7.33 -7.55
N THR A 215 -14.18 8.09 -7.37
CA THR A 215 -14.66 8.54 -6.04
C THR A 215 -15.57 7.50 -5.37
N LEU A 216 -16.37 6.77 -6.15
CA LEU A 216 -17.21 5.67 -5.65
C LEU A 216 -16.40 4.48 -5.08
N SER A 217 -15.22 4.16 -5.63
CA SER A 217 -14.38 3.07 -5.10
C SER A 217 -13.77 3.40 -3.72
N LYS A 218 -13.48 4.68 -3.44
CA LYS A 218 -13.05 5.15 -2.11
C LYS A 218 -14.18 5.03 -1.08
N LEU A 219 -15.43 5.27 -1.49
CA LEU A 219 -16.61 5.12 -0.63
C LEU A 219 -16.98 3.65 -0.38
N GLN A 220 -16.85 2.76 -1.37
CA GLN A 220 -17.07 1.32 -1.15
C GLN A 220 -16.09 0.71 -0.14
N GLY A 221 -14.84 1.19 -0.09
CA GLY A 221 -13.88 0.81 0.94
C GLY A 221 -14.29 1.24 2.36
N LEU A 222 -14.92 2.40 2.50
CA LEU A 222 -15.49 2.89 3.77
C LEU A 222 -16.72 2.08 4.22
N PHE A 223 -17.55 1.62 3.28
CA PHE A 223 -18.72 0.80 3.60
C PHE A 223 -18.41 -0.70 3.81
N ALA A 224 -17.31 -1.21 3.27
CA ALA A 224 -16.84 -2.57 3.55
C ALA A 224 -16.50 -2.77 5.05
N THR A 225 -16.19 -1.68 5.76
CA THR A 225 -16.01 -1.65 7.22
C THR A 225 -17.30 -1.98 8.00
N TYR A 226 -18.48 -1.91 7.37
CA TYR A 226 -19.78 -2.23 7.97
C TYR A 226 -20.36 -3.59 7.55
N ALA A 227 -19.59 -4.43 6.84
CA ALA A 227 -20.05 -5.77 6.43
C ALA A 227 -20.40 -6.71 7.62
N HIS A 228 -20.04 -6.34 8.84
CA HIS A 228 -20.42 -7.04 10.07
C HIS A 228 -21.89 -6.82 10.47
N LEU A 229 -22.57 -5.80 9.92
CA LEU A 229 -24.00 -5.54 10.18
C LEU A 229 -24.95 -6.32 9.26
N TRP A 230 -24.42 -6.98 8.23
CA TRP A 230 -25.20 -7.72 7.23
C TRP A 230 -24.93 -9.23 7.27
N ARG A 231 -24.23 -9.70 8.32
CA ARG A 231 -24.07 -11.12 8.65
C ARG A 231 -24.80 -11.42 9.96
N SER A 232 -26.12 -11.28 9.93
CA SER A 232 -27.05 -11.85 10.90
C SER A 232 -28.03 -12.73 10.13
#